data_AF-A0A2V8MG50-F1
#
_entry.id   AF-A0A2V8MG50-F1
#
_cell.length_a   1.000
_cell.length_b   1.000
_cell.length_c   1.000
_cell.angle_alpha   90.00
_cell.angle_beta   90.00
_cell.angle_gamma   90.00
#
_symmetry.space_group_name_H-M   'P 1'
#
loop_
_entity.id
_entity.type
_entity.pdbx_description
1 polymer ?
#
loop_
_entity_poly.entity_id
_entity_poly.type
_entity_poly.pdbx_seq_one_letter_code
_entity_poly.pdbx_strand_id
1 'polypeptide(L)'
;MNSFNDVTPILNVKDFAASIDWEMFNLGWVRLFQPNTPIEVDATVAVLVHHFGFWSLNACPVVYVIEEARRFGFAYGTLQEHAEQGEEKFSVE
;
A
#
# COMPACT_ATOMS: atom_id res chain seq x y z
N MET A 1 -28.18 28.52 18.77
CA MET A 1 -27.11 27.74 19.45
C MET A 1 -27.05 26.41 18.73
N ASN A 2 -26.09 26.29 17.81
CA ASN A 2 -26.09 25.24 16.79
C ASN A 2 -25.68 23.89 17.39
N SER A 3 -26.63 22.95 17.40
CA SER A 3 -26.39 21.52 17.62
C SER A 3 -26.22 20.84 16.26
N PHE A 4 -25.15 21.21 15.56
CA PHE A 4 -24.62 20.49 14.42
C PHE A 4 -23.14 20.29 14.74
N ASN A 5 -22.73 19.05 15.04
CA ASN A 5 -21.37 18.48 14.89
C ASN A 5 -21.06 17.27 15.78
N ASP A 6 -22.05 16.66 16.45
CA ASP A 6 -21.85 15.33 17.07
C ASP A 6 -22.23 14.20 16.10
N VAL A 7 -21.52 14.13 14.96
CA VAL A 7 -21.43 12.92 14.16
C VAL A 7 -20.05 12.32 14.39
N THR A 8 -20.04 11.19 15.10
CA THR A 8 -19.01 10.15 15.14
C THR A 8 -18.14 10.18 13.88
N PRO A 9 -16.79 10.13 13.96
CA PRO A 9 -15.99 10.07 12.77
C PRO A 9 -16.36 8.76 12.06
N ILE A 10 -17.07 8.88 10.95
CA ILE A 10 -17.16 7.81 9.96
C ILE A 10 -15.70 7.53 9.65
N LEU A 11 -15.22 6.34 10.00
CA LEU A 11 -13.85 5.90 9.75
C LEU A 11 -13.47 6.38 8.35
N ASN A 12 -12.53 7.33 8.25
CA ASN A 12 -12.21 7.91 6.95
C ASN A 12 -11.72 6.76 6.06
N VAL A 13 -12.11 6.71 4.78
CA VAL A 13 -11.61 5.70 3.84
C VAL A 13 -10.08 5.65 3.87
N LYS A 14 -9.44 6.81 4.13
CA LYS A 14 -8.02 6.96 4.41
C LYS A 14 -7.56 6.21 5.67
N ASP A 15 -8.26 6.35 6.78
CA ASP A 15 -7.89 5.69 8.05
C ASP A 15 -8.05 4.17 7.94
N PHE A 16 -9.12 3.70 7.30
CA PHE A 16 -9.30 2.26 7.04
C PHE A 16 -8.21 1.72 6.12
N ALA A 17 -7.90 2.44 5.04
CA ALA A 17 -6.97 1.97 4.02
C ALA A 17 -5.49 2.14 4.40
N ALA A 18 -5.15 3.14 5.22
CA ALA A 18 -3.84 3.24 5.88
C ALA A 18 -3.68 2.17 6.98
N SER A 19 -4.78 1.78 7.66
CA SER A 19 -4.75 0.72 8.69
C SER A 19 -4.59 -0.70 8.13
N ILE A 20 -4.57 -0.88 6.81
CA ILE A 20 -4.31 -2.20 6.21
C ILE A 20 -2.85 -2.62 6.40
N ASP A 21 -1.93 -1.78 6.92
CA ASP A 21 -0.54 -2.12 7.33
C ASP A 21 0.15 -3.14 6.41
N TRP A 22 -0.09 -2.97 5.11
CA TRP A 22 0.36 -3.85 4.04
C TRP A 22 -0.11 -5.34 4.05
N GLU A 23 -1.23 -5.65 4.70
CA GLU A 23 -1.83 -7.00 4.84
C GLU A 23 -2.13 -7.71 3.52
N MET A 24 -2.32 -6.98 2.40
CA MET A 24 -2.43 -7.62 1.07
C MET A 24 -1.20 -8.45 0.70
N PHE A 25 -0.06 -8.23 1.35
CA PHE A 25 1.16 -9.02 1.20
C PHE A 25 1.29 -10.18 2.18
N ASN A 26 0.34 -10.36 3.10
CA ASN A 26 0.33 -11.45 4.08
C ASN A 26 -0.25 -12.75 3.47
N LEU A 27 0.34 -13.21 2.37
CA LEU A 27 -0.18 -14.33 1.56
C LEU A 27 0.54 -15.67 1.85
N GLY A 28 1.40 -15.73 2.86
CA GLY A 28 2.18 -16.92 3.24
C GLY A 28 3.39 -17.23 2.34
N TRP A 29 3.34 -16.85 1.07
CA TRP A 29 4.46 -16.93 0.10
C TRP A 29 5.03 -15.55 -0.27
N VAL A 30 4.43 -14.47 0.24
CA VAL A 30 4.93 -13.11 0.16
C VAL A 30 5.13 -12.56 1.56
N ARG A 31 6.17 -11.75 1.76
CA ARG A 31 6.43 -11.01 3.00
C ARG A 31 7.04 -9.65 2.70
N LEU A 32 6.75 -8.68 3.56
CA LEU A 32 7.39 -7.38 3.54
C LEU A 32 8.55 -7.30 4.53
N PHE A 33 9.60 -6.61 4.11
CA PHE A 33 10.60 -6.08 5.01
C PHE A 33 10.14 -4.69 5.45
N GLN A 34 9.98 -4.48 6.76
CA GLN A 34 9.46 -3.24 7.38
C GLN A 34 7.97 -2.94 7.07
N PRO A 35 7.04 -3.76 7.61
CA PRO A 35 5.60 -3.55 7.40
C PRO A 35 5.09 -2.19 7.89
N ASN A 36 5.75 -1.58 8.89
CA ASN A 36 5.35 -0.27 9.41
C ASN A 36 5.76 0.92 8.52
N THR A 37 6.18 0.67 7.28
CA THR A 37 6.56 1.74 6.32
C THR A 37 5.30 2.54 5.97
N PRO A 38 5.31 3.88 6.08
CA PRO A 38 4.14 4.67 5.72
C PRO A 38 3.83 4.55 4.22
N ILE A 39 2.55 4.54 3.86
CA ILE A 39 2.10 4.59 2.47
C ILE A 39 2.17 6.05 2.00
N GLU A 40 3.36 6.48 1.61
CA GLU A 40 3.66 7.82 1.13
C GLU A 40 4.51 7.73 -0.14
N VAL A 41 4.42 8.72 -1.04
CA VAL A 41 5.26 8.76 -2.25
C VAL A 41 6.73 8.70 -1.86
N ASP A 42 7.52 7.96 -2.64
CA ASP A 42 8.94 7.64 -2.45
C ASP A 42 9.26 6.72 -1.25
N ALA A 43 8.29 6.40 -0.39
CA ALA A 43 8.46 5.35 0.60
C ALA A 43 8.74 4.02 -0.13
N THR A 44 9.79 3.32 0.28
CA THR A 44 10.20 2.07 -0.37
C THR A 44 10.01 0.92 0.58
N VAL A 45 9.27 -0.09 0.14
CA VAL A 45 9.20 -1.38 0.82
C VAL A 45 10.01 -2.43 0.07
N ALA A 46 10.51 -3.44 0.78
CA ALA A 46 11.11 -4.60 0.13
C ALA A 46 10.15 -5.79 0.21
N VAL A 47 9.72 -6.30 -0.94
CA VAL A 47 8.80 -7.43 -1.07
C VAL A 47 9.60 -8.68 -1.34
N LEU A 48 9.58 -9.61 -0.39
CA LEU A 48 10.20 -10.93 -0.49
C LEU A 48 9.14 -11.94 -0.95
N VAL A 49 9.36 -12.56 -2.11
CA VAL A 49 8.43 -13.52 -2.73
C VAL A 49 9.10 -14.87 -2.86
N HIS A 50 8.43 -15.94 -2.45
CA HIS A 50 8.85 -17.32 -2.70
C HIS A 50 8.02 -17.92 -3.83
N HIS A 51 8.65 -18.22 -4.96
CA HIS A 51 8.00 -18.78 -6.13
C HIS A 51 8.97 -19.67 -6.91
N PHE A 52 8.45 -20.70 -7.59
CA PHE A 52 9.22 -21.66 -8.39
C PHE A 52 10.46 -22.26 -7.70
N GLY A 53 10.44 -22.42 -6.38
CA GLY A 53 11.53 -23.01 -5.59
C GLY A 53 12.70 -22.06 -5.29
N PHE A 54 12.56 -20.76 -5.56
CA PHE A 54 13.54 -19.73 -5.18
C PHE A 54 12.86 -18.49 -4.57
N TRP A 55 13.69 -17.59 -4.05
CA TRP A 55 13.25 -16.33 -3.47
C TRP A 55 13.66 -15.16 -4.35
N SER A 56 12.76 -14.20 -4.56
CA SER A 56 13.08 -12.90 -5.15
C SER A 56 12.82 -11.78 -4.13
N LEU A 57 13.72 -10.80 -4.07
CA LEU A 57 13.56 -9.61 -3.25
C LEU A 57 13.44 -8.39 -4.17
N ASN A 58 12.32 -7.69 -4.08
CA ASN A 58 12.01 -6.55 -4.94
C ASN A 58 11.96 -5.28 -4.09
N ALA A 59 12.71 -4.24 -4.47
CA ALA A 59 12.54 -2.90 -3.92
C ALA A 59 11.41 -2.20 -4.67
N CYS A 60 10.39 -1.79 -3.93
CA CYS A 60 9.12 -1.32 -4.45
C CYS A 60 8.85 0.09 -3.88
N PRO A 61 9.36 1.16 -4.51
CA PRO A 61 8.99 2.53 -4.15
C PRO A 61 7.52 2.80 -4.50
N VAL A 62 6.80 3.45 -3.59
CA VAL A 62 5.48 4.00 -3.84
C VAL A 62 5.62 5.18 -4.82
N VAL A 63 4.99 5.06 -5.98
CA VAL A 63 5.11 6.02 -7.09
C VAL A 63 4.03 7.10 -6.98
N TYR A 64 2.84 6.75 -6.50
CA TYR A 64 1.77 7.70 -6.20
C TYR A 64 0.80 7.16 -5.15
N VAL A 65 0.09 8.10 -4.51
CA VAL A 65 -1.01 7.84 -3.58
C VAL A 65 -2.28 8.48 -4.14
N ILE A 66 -3.40 7.78 -4.02
CA ILE A 66 -4.74 8.21 -4.40
C ILE A 66 -5.47 8.59 -3.11
N GLU A 67 -5.83 9.87 -2.98
CA GLU A 67 -6.67 10.37 -1.89
C GLU A 67 -7.85 11.16 -2.47
N GLU A 68 -8.98 10.47 -2.64
CA GLU A 68 -10.22 11.05 -3.14
C GLU A 68 -11.35 10.84 -2.12
N ALA A 69 -12.45 11.58 -2.24
CA ALA A 69 -13.52 11.57 -1.23
C ALA A 69 -14.12 10.19 -0.91
N ARG A 70 -14.06 9.25 -1.87
CA ARG A 70 -14.59 7.88 -1.73
C ARG A 70 -13.57 6.81 -2.05
N ARG A 71 -12.31 7.17 -2.29
CA ARG A 71 -11.32 6.24 -2.81
C ARG A 71 -9.98 6.52 -2.18
N PHE A 72 -9.35 5.45 -1.69
CA PHE A 72 -7.96 5.49 -1.25
C PHE A 72 -7.19 4.38 -1.93
N GLY A 73 -5.93 4.65 -2.25
CA GLY A 73 -5.05 3.65 -2.80
C GLY A 73 -3.64 4.16 -3.01
N PHE A 74 -2.79 3.30 -3.52
CA PHE A 74 -1.43 3.64 -3.90
C PHE A 74 -0.96 2.68 -4.98
N ALA A 75 0.12 3.05 -5.67
CA ALA A 75 0.85 2.13 -6.51
C ALA A 75 2.32 2.16 -6.16
N TYR A 76 2.96 1.00 -6.21
CA TYR A 76 4.42 0.91 -6.23
C TYR A 76 4.89 0.40 -7.58
N GLY A 77 6.11 0.77 -7.93
CA GLY A 77 6.77 0.32 -9.14
C GLY A 77 7.91 -0.63 -8.85
N THR A 78 8.37 -1.34 -9.87
CA THR A 78 9.71 -1.93 -9.89
C THR A 78 10.72 -0.90 -10.40
N LEU A 79 11.99 -1.01 -9.96
CA LEU A 79 13.06 -0.11 -10.41
C LEU A 79 13.26 -0.19 -11.94
N GLN A 80 13.71 0.91 -12.54
CA GLN A 80 13.81 1.07 -14.00
C GLN A 80 14.74 0.05 -14.68
N GLU A 81 15.62 -0.63 -13.97
CA GLU A 81 16.52 -1.67 -14.52
C GLU A 81 16.09 -3.11 -14.17
N HIS A 82 14.85 -3.30 -13.68
CA HIS A 82 14.30 -4.63 -13.38
C HIS A 82 13.75 -5.32 -14.64
N ALA A 83 13.93 -6.65 -14.74
CA ALA A 83 13.48 -7.43 -15.90
C ALA A 83 11.95 -7.39 -16.12
N GLU A 84 11.21 -7.15 -15.04
CA GLU A 84 9.79 -6.84 -15.04
C GLU A 84 9.64 -5.36 -14.67
N GLN A 85 9.35 -4.51 -15.65
CA GLN A 85 8.98 -3.11 -15.43
C GLN A 85 7.46 -3.01 -15.34
N GLY A 86 6.96 -2.50 -14.23
CA GLY A 86 5.53 -2.33 -14.03
C GLY A 86 5.18 -1.64 -12.73
N GLU A 87 3.91 -1.26 -12.63
CA GLU A 87 3.31 -0.75 -11.41
C GLU A 87 2.20 -1.69 -10.96
N GLU A 88 2.15 -1.95 -9.66
CA GLU A 88 1.02 -2.63 -9.05
C GLU A 88 0.25 -1.64 -8.18
N LYS A 89 -1.07 -1.54 -8.42
CA LYS A 89 -1.95 -0.58 -7.77
C LYS A 89 -2.95 -1.28 -6.87
N PHE A 90 -3.03 -0.82 -5.63
CA PHE A 90 -4.00 -1.25 -4.63
C PHE A 90 -4.94 -0.09 -4.35
N SER A 91 -6.25 -0.28 -4.48
CA SER A 91 -7.24 0.76 -4.16
C SER A 91 -8.56 0.18 -3.67
N VAL A 92 -9.23 0.93 -2.81
CA VAL A 92 -10.59 0.66 -2.31
C VAL A 92 -11.51 1.83 -2.65
N GLU A 93 -12.80 1.55 -2.91
CA GLU A 93 -13.85 2.52 -3.29
C GLU A 93 -15.24 2.24 -2.66
#